data_AF-A0A535EDA6-F1
#
_entry.id   AF-A0A535EDA6-F1
#
_cell.length_a   1.000
_cell.length_b   1.000
_cell.length_c   1.000
_cell.angle_alpha   90.00
_cell.angle_beta   90.00
_cell.angle_gamma   90.00
#
_symmetry.space_group_name_H-M   'P 1'
#
loop_
_entity.id
_entity.type
_entity.pdbx_description
1 polymer ?
#
loop_
_entity_poly.entity_id
_entity_poly.type
_entity_poly.pdbx_seq_one_letter_code
_entity_poly.pdbx_strand_id
1 'polypeptide(L)'
;MKTARKLIGNPRVFDAVVVLLTAALLFGAYLTAYAFVIQQDEVVEPAGNIGQGIVVGAWLATTGVLFAAFARGLRGGKPWHNALPDGYVGSLTAALTFGAAWIVDNAYWAPTFVTTSVGLDALFTPPRLVLIAAAAVMVSGPLRAAARRGETTAGFSTLISAALLLSVLTFATQFVHPLIDPYALKGYDFAPAGNLAWLGENIGVAAILAQALILAGTGLLLNSGFKLRPGSMTLVFTINGLLVTTSKLHYKYLPVMIATGIAADAWIAYSARRPGRPSASLCGVIGFTFAFAYMVEINLMNSSWGRSLWAGTIVATAMMCWMMGRLLRAGLPSAIVAPLNAAAPVPAPVEVRQEVRWTRDPASTVRPQLVRAALDDLGTPEALGRSPLGKLAGIAHGDSTAADLRAALVDVISELAASSQPRDAEAGRLLLDYYVKKVGSHEVIMERLHLSRPTFYRRLQRGFSLVAERLDEMSEFAEKVPVAR
;
A
#
# COMPACT_ATOMS: atom_id res chain seq x y z
N MET A 1 -34.21 14.85 -15.80
CA MET A 1 -33.94 13.39 -15.62
C MET A 1 -32.89 12.79 -16.58
N LYS A 2 -32.82 13.17 -17.87
CA LYS A 2 -31.80 12.61 -18.82
C LYS A 2 -30.35 12.99 -18.47
N THR A 3 -30.10 14.20 -17.93
CA THR A 3 -28.78 14.71 -17.53
C THR A 3 -28.19 13.98 -16.33
N ALA A 4 -28.99 13.76 -15.27
CA ALA A 4 -28.60 12.93 -14.13
C ALA A 4 -28.29 11.48 -14.54
N ARG A 5 -29.01 10.95 -15.54
CA ARG A 5 -28.78 9.62 -16.13
C ARG A 5 -27.42 9.48 -16.81
N LYS A 6 -26.99 10.53 -17.52
CA LYS A 6 -25.70 10.57 -18.24
C LYS A 6 -24.52 10.77 -17.28
N LEU A 7 -24.72 11.49 -16.18
CA LEU A 7 -23.74 11.67 -15.11
C LEU A 7 -23.44 10.37 -14.34
N ILE A 8 -24.48 9.61 -13.97
CA ILE A 8 -24.32 8.32 -13.27
C ILE A 8 -23.68 7.24 -14.16
N GLY A 9 -23.83 7.36 -15.49
CA GLY A 9 -23.18 6.45 -16.44
C GLY A 9 -21.68 6.66 -16.59
N ASN A 10 -21.12 7.80 -16.13
CA ASN A 10 -19.69 8.05 -16.17
C ASN A 10 -19.02 7.54 -14.89
N PRO A 11 -18.12 6.53 -14.97
CA PRO A 11 -17.48 5.93 -13.78
C PRO A 11 -16.79 6.95 -12.88
N ARG A 12 -16.17 7.98 -13.46
CA ARG A 12 -15.43 9.00 -12.68
C ARG A 12 -16.36 9.95 -11.92
N VAL A 13 -17.53 10.24 -12.48
CA VAL A 13 -18.55 11.07 -11.81
C VAL A 13 -19.18 10.26 -10.67
N PHE A 14 -19.44 8.98 -10.90
CA PHE A 14 -19.89 8.07 -9.85
C PHE A 14 -18.89 8.01 -8.69
N ASP A 15 -17.59 7.86 -8.99
CA ASP A 15 -16.53 7.90 -7.99
C ASP A 15 -16.53 9.21 -7.21
N ALA A 16 -16.67 10.36 -7.88
CA ALA A 16 -16.70 11.67 -7.22
C ALA A 16 -17.90 11.82 -6.26
N VAL A 17 -19.08 11.31 -6.64
CA VAL A 17 -20.27 11.32 -5.78
C VAL A 17 -20.04 10.47 -4.54
N VAL A 18 -19.53 9.24 -4.70
CA VAL A 18 -19.28 8.37 -3.55
C VAL A 18 -18.20 8.95 -2.64
N VAL A 19 -17.11 9.50 -3.19
CA VAL A 19 -16.08 10.21 -2.42
C VAL A 19 -16.68 11.36 -1.61
N LEU A 20 -17.52 12.20 -2.22
CA LEU A 20 -18.12 13.34 -1.53
C LEU A 20 -18.98 12.89 -0.34
N LEU A 21 -19.83 11.88 -0.54
CA LEU A 21 -20.71 11.37 0.51
C LEU A 21 -19.91 10.67 1.63
N THR A 22 -18.89 9.90 1.27
CA THR A 22 -18.02 9.24 2.25
C THR A 22 -17.09 10.22 2.98
N ALA A 23 -16.72 11.34 2.35
CA ALA A 23 -16.03 12.44 3.02
C ALA A 23 -16.92 13.11 4.08
N ALA A 24 -18.20 13.36 3.75
CA ALA A 24 -19.17 13.87 4.72
C ALA A 24 -19.36 12.89 5.89
N LEU A 25 -19.41 11.58 5.62
CA LEU A 25 -19.50 10.55 6.65
C LEU A 25 -18.33 10.62 7.64
N LEU A 26 -17.09 10.68 7.15
CA LEU A 26 -15.93 10.77 8.05
C LEU A 26 -15.83 12.12 8.75
N PHE A 27 -16.16 13.22 8.08
CA PHE A 27 -16.21 14.52 8.74
C PHE A 27 -17.20 14.51 9.91
N GLY A 28 -18.40 13.95 9.71
CA GLY A 28 -19.37 13.73 10.78
C GLY A 28 -18.81 12.88 11.91
N ALA A 29 -18.07 11.81 11.61
CA ALA A 29 -17.47 10.94 12.62
C ALA A 29 -16.41 11.68 13.47
N TYR A 30 -15.56 12.51 12.85
CA TYR A 30 -14.59 13.36 13.56
C TYR A 30 -15.27 14.44 14.39
N LEU A 31 -16.39 15.01 13.91
CA LEU A 31 -17.19 15.96 14.69
C LEU A 31 -17.87 15.29 15.89
N THR A 32 -18.33 14.04 15.73
CA THR A 32 -18.79 13.22 16.84
C THR A 32 -17.65 13.02 17.84
N ALA A 33 -16.47 12.57 17.40
CA ALA A 33 -15.33 12.36 18.29
C ALA A 33 -14.92 13.64 19.04
N TYR A 34 -14.96 14.79 18.38
CA TYR A 34 -14.76 16.09 19.03
C TYR A 34 -15.65 16.26 20.26
N ALA A 35 -16.94 15.91 20.16
CA ALA A 35 -17.88 16.04 21.28
C ALA A 35 -17.53 15.18 22.49
N PHE A 36 -16.83 14.06 22.30
CA PHE A 36 -16.42 13.13 23.37
C PHE A 36 -15.02 13.42 23.92
N VAL A 37 -14.20 14.20 23.21
CA VAL A 37 -12.76 14.29 23.47
C VAL A 37 -12.32 15.73 23.81
N ILE A 38 -13.12 16.75 23.47
CA ILE A 38 -12.78 18.16 23.73
C ILE A 38 -12.84 18.51 25.23
N GLN A 39 -13.87 18.01 25.92
CA GLN A 39 -14.04 18.15 27.37
C GLN A 39 -13.85 16.76 27.99
N GLN A 40 -13.16 16.70 29.12
CA GLN A 40 -12.98 15.44 29.83
C GLN A 40 -14.23 15.09 30.60
N ASP A 41 -14.57 13.80 30.62
CA ASP A 41 -15.68 13.21 31.36
C ASP A 41 -17.09 13.74 31.01
N GLU A 42 -17.19 14.65 30.05
CA GLU A 42 -18.42 15.25 29.57
C GLU A 42 -18.55 15.08 28.07
N VAL A 43 -19.78 14.81 27.62
CA VAL A 43 -20.11 14.77 26.19
C VAL A 43 -20.78 16.08 25.82
N VAL A 44 -20.20 16.82 24.87
CA VAL A 44 -20.82 18.03 24.33
C VAL A 44 -22.00 17.64 23.42
N GLU A 45 -23.16 17.38 24.02
CA GLU A 45 -24.33 16.81 23.34
C GLU A 45 -24.71 17.51 22.02
N PRO A 46 -24.73 18.86 21.92
CA PRO A 46 -25.07 19.51 20.66
C PRO A 46 -24.11 19.14 19.52
N ALA A 47 -22.81 19.12 19.78
CA ALA A 47 -21.81 18.75 18.79
C ALA A 47 -21.89 17.26 18.42
N GLY A 48 -22.14 16.40 19.42
CA GLY A 48 -22.31 14.96 19.22
C GLY A 48 -23.53 14.65 18.35
N ASN A 49 -24.66 15.31 18.62
CA ASN A 49 -25.90 15.15 17.86
C ASN A 49 -25.75 15.62 16.41
N ILE A 50 -25.08 16.74 16.17
CA ILE A 50 -24.79 17.24 14.82
C ILE A 50 -23.87 16.25 14.07
N GLY A 51 -22.78 15.80 14.72
CA GLY A 51 -21.85 14.82 14.15
C GLY A 51 -22.55 13.53 13.74
N GLN A 52 -23.34 12.95 14.65
CA GLN A 52 -24.14 11.74 14.39
C GLN A 52 -25.17 11.96 13.27
N GLY A 53 -25.85 13.10 13.27
CA GLY A 53 -26.79 13.46 12.19
C GLY A 53 -26.12 13.48 10.81
N ILE A 54 -24.90 14.03 10.71
CA ILE A 54 -24.11 14.02 9.49
C ILE A 54 -23.71 12.59 9.10
N VAL A 55 -23.24 11.77 10.05
CA VAL A 55 -22.87 10.37 9.80
C VAL A 55 -24.05 9.58 9.23
N VAL A 56 -25.20 9.63 9.91
CA VAL A 56 -26.41 8.90 9.50
C VAL A 56 -26.91 9.40 8.15
N GLY A 57 -26.98 10.72 7.93
CA GLY A 57 -27.40 11.31 6.66
C GLY A 57 -26.48 10.91 5.50
N ALA A 58 -25.16 11.00 5.70
CA ALA A 58 -24.18 10.62 4.69
C ALA A 58 -24.18 9.11 4.41
N TRP A 59 -24.35 8.27 5.43
CA TRP A 59 -24.49 6.82 5.30
C TRP A 59 -25.76 6.46 4.51
N LEU A 60 -26.91 7.04 4.85
CA LEU A 60 -28.18 6.81 4.13
C LEU A 60 -28.08 7.26 2.67
N ALA A 61 -27.49 8.42 2.41
CA ALA A 61 -27.27 8.92 1.05
C ALA A 61 -26.34 8.01 0.25
N THR A 62 -25.21 7.58 0.84
CA THR A 62 -24.27 6.65 0.20
C THR A 62 -24.94 5.33 -0.12
N THR A 63 -25.64 4.75 0.85
CA THR A 63 -26.38 3.48 0.70
C THR A 63 -27.46 3.61 -0.37
N GLY A 64 -28.21 4.70 -0.38
CA GLY A 64 -29.25 4.97 -1.37
C GLY A 64 -28.69 5.08 -2.79
N VAL A 65 -27.56 5.76 -2.99
CA VAL A 65 -26.88 5.88 -4.29
C VAL A 65 -26.39 4.50 -4.77
N LEU A 66 -25.72 3.74 -3.91
CA LEU A 66 -25.22 2.40 -4.24
C LEU A 66 -26.38 1.45 -4.55
N PHE A 67 -27.43 1.46 -3.73
CA PHE A 67 -28.61 0.62 -3.94
C PHE A 67 -29.36 0.99 -5.21
N ALA A 68 -29.53 2.28 -5.51
CA ALA A 68 -30.17 2.73 -6.75
C ALA A 68 -29.37 2.35 -7.99
N ALA A 69 -28.03 2.37 -7.92
CA ALA A 69 -27.16 1.90 -9.00
C ALA A 69 -27.26 0.38 -9.18
N PHE A 70 -27.23 -0.37 -8.08
CA PHE A 70 -27.40 -1.83 -8.07
C PHE A 70 -28.76 -2.26 -8.65
N ALA A 71 -29.86 -1.67 -8.19
CA ALA A 71 -31.21 -1.94 -8.69
C ALA A 71 -31.36 -1.60 -10.18
N ARG A 72 -30.69 -0.54 -10.65
CA ARG A 72 -30.63 -0.22 -12.08
C ARG A 72 -29.85 -1.26 -12.89
N GLY A 73 -28.72 -1.74 -12.37
CA GLY A 73 -27.94 -2.81 -13.00
C GLY A 73 -28.75 -4.09 -13.17
N LEU A 74 -29.47 -4.50 -12.12
CA LEU A 74 -30.36 -5.66 -12.15
C LEU A 74 -31.52 -5.50 -13.14
N ARG A 75 -32.20 -4.34 -13.14
CA ARG A 75 -33.27 -4.05 -14.11
C ARG A 75 -32.77 -3.99 -15.56
N GLY A 76 -31.48 -3.71 -15.75
CA GLY A 76 -30.81 -3.77 -17.05
C GLY A 76 -30.37 -5.18 -17.47
N GLY A 77 -30.71 -6.21 -16.71
CA GLY A 77 -30.37 -7.61 -17.02
C GLY A 77 -28.95 -8.02 -16.63
N LYS A 78 -28.19 -7.19 -15.89
CA LYS A 78 -26.86 -7.57 -15.42
C LYS A 78 -26.97 -8.56 -14.25
N PRO A 79 -26.10 -9.59 -14.17
CA PRO A 79 -26.07 -10.47 -13.00
C PRO A 79 -25.64 -9.68 -11.76
N TRP A 80 -26.10 -10.10 -10.58
CA TRP A 80 -25.91 -9.35 -9.33
C TRP A 80 -24.45 -8.98 -9.04
N HIS A 81 -23.50 -9.85 -9.37
CA HIS A 81 -22.06 -9.63 -9.15
C HIS A 81 -21.48 -8.49 -10.03
N ASN A 82 -22.15 -8.15 -11.14
CA ASN A 82 -21.78 -7.08 -12.08
C ASN A 82 -22.85 -5.96 -12.16
N ALA A 83 -23.81 -5.95 -11.23
CA ALA A 83 -24.88 -4.96 -11.23
C ALA A 83 -24.40 -3.57 -10.79
N LEU A 84 -23.29 -3.52 -10.04
CA LEU A 84 -22.58 -2.28 -9.68
C LEU A 84 -21.31 -2.11 -10.51
N PRO A 85 -20.79 -0.86 -10.64
CA PRO A 85 -19.44 -0.65 -11.17
C PRO A 85 -18.39 -1.43 -10.36
N ASP A 86 -17.35 -1.88 -11.04
CA ASP A 86 -16.30 -2.69 -10.43
C ASP A 86 -15.70 -2.01 -9.19
N GLY A 87 -15.59 -2.77 -8.10
CA GLY A 87 -15.09 -2.28 -6.81
C GLY A 87 -16.15 -1.81 -5.82
N TYR A 88 -17.40 -1.60 -6.24
CA TYR A 88 -18.47 -1.08 -5.38
C TYR A 88 -19.38 -2.12 -4.73
N VAL A 89 -19.37 -3.38 -5.18
CA VAL A 89 -20.13 -4.46 -4.52
C VAL A 89 -19.74 -4.57 -3.05
N GLY A 90 -18.43 -4.56 -2.76
CA GLY A 90 -17.94 -4.57 -1.39
C GLY A 90 -18.31 -3.32 -0.59
N SER A 91 -18.42 -2.16 -1.24
CA SER A 91 -18.85 -0.92 -0.57
C SER A 91 -20.34 -0.93 -0.24
N LEU A 92 -21.19 -1.55 -1.08
CA LEU A 92 -22.61 -1.74 -0.77
C LEU A 92 -22.78 -2.73 0.40
N THR A 93 -22.09 -3.87 0.37
CA THR A 93 -22.12 -4.83 1.49
C THR A 93 -21.68 -4.16 2.78
N ALA A 94 -20.57 -3.41 2.75
CA ALA A 94 -20.09 -2.67 3.92
C ALA A 94 -21.09 -1.61 4.40
N ALA A 95 -21.79 -0.90 3.50
CA ALA A 95 -22.81 0.06 3.88
C ALA A 95 -24.00 -0.61 4.60
N LEU A 96 -24.42 -1.80 4.17
CA LEU A 96 -25.46 -2.57 4.86
C LEU A 96 -24.97 -3.10 6.22
N THR A 97 -23.73 -3.61 6.29
CA THR A 97 -23.09 -4.04 7.53
C THR A 97 -22.95 -2.89 8.52
N PHE A 98 -22.62 -1.69 8.04
CA PHE A 98 -22.55 -0.48 8.86
C PHE A 98 -23.91 -0.19 9.51
N GLY A 99 -24.99 -0.19 8.74
CA GLY A 99 -26.35 0.01 9.26
C GLY A 99 -26.74 -1.03 10.30
N ALA A 100 -26.48 -2.32 10.01
CA ALA A 100 -26.79 -3.41 10.93
C ALA A 100 -26.00 -3.28 12.24
N ALA A 101 -24.69 -3.01 12.16
CA ALA A 101 -23.86 -2.81 13.35
C ALA A 101 -24.28 -1.58 14.17
N TRP A 102 -24.70 -0.49 13.50
CA TRP A 102 -25.19 0.71 14.18
C TRP A 102 -26.49 0.44 14.94
N ILE A 103 -27.43 -0.31 14.34
CA ILE A 103 -28.67 -0.70 15.00
C ILE A 103 -28.37 -1.61 16.20
N VAL A 104 -27.50 -2.61 16.01
CA VAL A 104 -27.13 -3.55 17.09
C VAL A 104 -26.42 -2.82 18.24
N ASP A 105 -25.54 -1.86 17.96
CA ASP A 105 -24.87 -1.07 18.99
C ASP A 105 -25.88 -0.26 19.82
N ASN A 106 -26.68 0.56 19.15
CA ASN A 106 -27.57 1.52 19.82
C ASN A 106 -28.79 0.87 20.46
N ALA A 107 -29.37 -0.16 19.84
CA ALA A 107 -30.59 -0.78 20.34
C ALA A 107 -30.33 -1.88 21.39
N TYR A 108 -29.13 -2.47 21.40
CA TYR A 108 -28.85 -3.64 22.23
C TYR A 108 -27.52 -3.56 22.96
N TRP A 109 -26.39 -3.44 22.26
CA TRP A 109 -25.08 -3.63 22.90
C TRP A 109 -24.73 -2.53 23.89
N ALA A 110 -24.74 -1.27 23.45
CA ALA A 110 -24.35 -0.13 24.28
C ALA A 110 -25.26 0.03 25.51
N PRO A 111 -26.61 -0.06 25.41
CA PRO A 111 -27.47 0.02 26.59
C PRO A 111 -27.32 -1.13 27.59
N THR A 112 -26.84 -2.29 27.14
CA THR A 112 -26.77 -3.50 27.99
C THR A 112 -25.41 -3.67 28.66
N PHE A 113 -24.32 -3.36 27.94
CA PHE A 113 -22.96 -3.73 28.37
C PHE A 113 -22.05 -2.54 28.66
N VAL A 114 -22.32 -1.36 28.12
CA VAL A 114 -21.44 -0.20 28.31
C VAL A 114 -21.84 0.52 29.58
N THR A 115 -20.88 0.66 30.49
CA THR A 115 -21.12 1.26 31.82
C THR A 115 -20.83 2.76 31.86
N THR A 116 -19.89 3.23 31.03
CA THR A 116 -19.51 4.64 30.94
C THR A 116 -19.78 5.19 29.54
N SER A 117 -20.29 6.41 29.45
CA SER A 117 -20.54 7.08 28.16
C SER A 117 -19.26 7.55 27.45
N VAL A 118 -18.14 7.60 28.19
CA VAL A 118 -16.82 8.05 27.74
C VAL A 118 -15.76 6.97 27.99
N GLY A 119 -14.64 7.08 27.28
CA GLY A 119 -13.47 6.21 27.44
C GLY A 119 -13.42 5.01 26.49
N LEU A 120 -12.43 4.14 26.71
CA LEU A 120 -12.16 2.99 25.82
C LEU A 120 -13.28 1.94 25.86
N ASP A 121 -13.94 1.74 27.00
CA ASP A 121 -15.07 0.79 27.13
C ASP A 121 -16.22 1.17 26.17
N ALA A 122 -16.52 2.48 26.10
CA ALA A 122 -17.45 3.01 25.11
C ALA A 122 -16.90 2.85 23.69
N LEU A 123 -15.63 3.18 23.43
CA LEU A 123 -15.08 3.18 22.07
C LEU A 123 -14.94 1.77 21.45
N PHE A 124 -14.60 0.76 22.26
CA PHE A 124 -14.22 -0.58 21.82
C PHE A 124 -15.35 -1.62 21.86
N THR A 125 -16.61 -1.21 21.76
CA THR A 125 -17.70 -2.19 21.59
C THR A 125 -17.49 -2.99 20.30
N PRO A 126 -17.74 -4.32 20.29
CA PRO A 126 -17.63 -5.12 19.08
C PRO A 126 -18.43 -4.55 17.89
N PRO A 127 -19.67 -4.05 18.06
CA PRO A 127 -20.38 -3.38 16.97
C PRO A 127 -19.65 -2.13 16.45
N ARG A 128 -19.04 -1.29 17.31
CA ARG A 128 -18.24 -0.13 16.86
C ARG A 128 -16.99 -0.52 16.09
N LEU A 129 -16.34 -1.62 16.45
CA LEU A 129 -15.23 -2.16 15.66
C LEU A 129 -15.69 -2.61 14.27
N VAL A 130 -16.88 -3.22 14.18
CA VAL A 130 -17.51 -3.57 12.89
C VAL A 130 -17.87 -2.32 12.09
N LEU A 131 -18.36 -1.25 12.74
CA LEU A 131 -18.62 0.04 12.10
C LEU A 131 -17.36 0.64 11.47
N ILE A 132 -16.24 0.65 12.21
CA ILE A 132 -14.95 1.15 11.73
C ILE A 132 -14.46 0.33 10.53
N ALA A 133 -14.52 -1.00 10.62
CA ALA A 133 -14.13 -1.90 9.52
C ALA A 133 -15.01 -1.69 8.28
N ALA A 134 -16.33 -1.57 8.47
CA ALA A 134 -17.28 -1.29 7.40
C ALA A 134 -16.99 0.07 6.76
N ALA A 135 -16.74 1.11 7.55
CA ALA A 135 -16.36 2.44 7.06
C ALA A 135 -15.08 2.38 6.21
N ALA A 136 -14.05 1.64 6.63
CA ALA A 136 -12.83 1.45 5.85
C ALA A 136 -13.11 0.84 4.45
N VAL A 137 -13.99 -0.16 4.39
CA VAL A 137 -14.38 -0.79 3.12
C VAL A 137 -15.27 0.12 2.27
N MET A 138 -16.12 0.94 2.89
CA MET A 138 -16.95 1.93 2.18
C MET A 138 -16.08 3.01 1.53
N VAL A 139 -15.22 3.69 2.30
CA VAL A 139 -14.43 4.83 1.82
C VAL A 139 -13.35 4.43 0.82
N SER A 140 -12.89 3.18 0.84
CA SER A 140 -11.93 2.62 -0.13
C SER A 140 -12.56 2.20 -1.47
N GLY A 141 -13.87 2.34 -1.65
CA GLY A 141 -14.57 2.00 -2.90
C GLY A 141 -13.93 2.60 -4.16
N PRO A 142 -13.78 3.93 -4.25
CA PRO A 142 -13.14 4.60 -5.39
C PRO A 142 -11.69 4.17 -5.61
N LEU A 143 -10.91 3.97 -4.55
CA LEU A 143 -9.54 3.45 -4.62
C LEU A 143 -9.49 2.04 -5.24
N ARG A 144 -10.37 1.13 -4.78
CA ARG A 144 -10.49 -0.23 -5.34
C ARG A 144 -10.99 -0.22 -6.79
N ALA A 145 -11.92 0.68 -7.11
CA ALA A 145 -12.45 0.84 -8.45
C ALA A 145 -11.35 1.29 -9.43
N ALA A 146 -10.56 2.30 -9.05
CA ALA A 146 -9.41 2.75 -9.85
C ALA A 146 -8.36 1.65 -10.07
N ALA A 147 -8.05 0.87 -9.02
CA ALA A 147 -7.13 -0.25 -9.12
C ALA A 147 -7.65 -1.36 -10.07
N ARG A 148 -8.94 -1.72 -9.97
CA ARG A 148 -9.56 -2.74 -10.85
C ARG A 148 -9.65 -2.30 -12.30
N ARG A 149 -9.82 -1.00 -12.56
CA ARG A 149 -9.79 -0.42 -13.90
C ARG A 149 -8.37 -0.34 -14.50
N GLY A 150 -7.33 -0.69 -13.73
CA GLY A 150 -5.95 -0.62 -14.20
C GLY A 150 -5.44 0.81 -14.39
N GLU A 151 -5.98 1.79 -13.65
CA GLU A 151 -5.51 3.17 -13.73
C GLU A 151 -4.06 3.27 -13.28
N THR A 152 -3.18 3.75 -14.17
CA THR A 152 -1.74 3.83 -13.88
C THR A 152 -1.38 5.07 -13.05
N THR A 153 -2.21 6.10 -13.07
CA THR A 153 -2.01 7.35 -12.34
C THR A 153 -3.15 7.55 -11.35
N ALA A 154 -2.83 7.95 -10.11
CA ALA A 154 -3.86 8.22 -9.12
C ALA A 154 -4.69 9.46 -9.51
N GLY A 155 -5.99 9.25 -9.76
CA GLY A 155 -6.95 10.34 -9.97
C GLY A 155 -7.29 11.07 -8.67
N PHE A 156 -7.95 12.22 -8.78
CA PHE A 156 -8.34 13.03 -7.61
C PHE A 156 -9.25 12.26 -6.63
N SER A 157 -10.28 11.57 -7.15
CA SER A 157 -11.17 10.73 -6.34
C SER A 157 -10.42 9.60 -5.64
N THR A 158 -9.40 9.02 -6.30
CA THR A 158 -8.53 7.98 -5.73
C THR A 158 -7.70 8.52 -4.57
N LEU A 159 -7.13 9.72 -4.72
CA LEU A 159 -6.34 10.36 -3.66
C LEU A 159 -7.21 10.74 -2.47
N ILE A 160 -8.39 11.31 -2.68
CA ILE A 160 -9.31 11.59 -1.56
C ILE A 160 -9.74 10.29 -0.89
N SER A 161 -10.13 9.26 -1.65
CA SER A 161 -10.48 7.95 -1.09
C SER A 161 -9.36 7.34 -0.24
N ALA A 162 -8.10 7.50 -0.67
CA ALA A 162 -6.95 7.08 0.13
C ALA A 162 -6.75 7.94 1.39
N ALA A 163 -6.98 9.25 1.31
CA ALA A 163 -6.96 10.15 2.47
C ALA A 163 -8.06 9.81 3.48
N LEU A 164 -9.26 9.48 3.00
CA LEU A 164 -10.37 9.03 3.84
C LEU A 164 -10.06 7.68 4.48
N LEU A 165 -9.48 6.73 3.73
CA LEU A 165 -9.06 5.45 4.30
C LEU A 165 -7.99 5.62 5.39
N LEU A 166 -6.99 6.47 5.14
CA LEU A 166 -6.01 6.86 6.15
C LEU A 166 -6.70 7.47 7.37
N SER A 167 -7.72 8.31 7.14
CA SER A 167 -8.48 8.95 8.21
C SER A 167 -9.32 7.97 9.02
N VAL A 168 -9.83 6.89 8.43
CA VAL A 168 -10.45 5.79 9.19
C VAL A 168 -9.43 5.14 10.13
N LEU A 169 -8.20 4.90 9.66
CA LEU A 169 -7.15 4.29 10.47
C LEU A 169 -6.70 5.20 11.62
N THR A 170 -6.55 6.51 11.37
CA THR A 170 -6.20 7.48 12.42
C THR A 170 -7.37 7.74 13.37
N PHE A 171 -8.62 7.60 12.91
CA PHE A 171 -9.81 7.66 13.77
C PHE A 171 -9.88 6.42 14.67
N ALA A 172 -9.63 5.23 14.13
CA ALA A 172 -9.61 3.99 14.90
C ALA A 172 -8.52 4.00 15.98
N THR A 173 -7.41 4.68 15.72
CA THR A 173 -6.26 4.81 16.64
C THR A 173 -6.20 6.18 17.34
N GLN A 174 -7.31 6.94 17.35
CA GLN A 174 -7.33 8.32 17.86
C GLN A 174 -6.93 8.45 19.33
N PHE A 175 -7.18 7.42 20.15
CA PHE A 175 -6.81 7.36 21.56
C PHE A 175 -5.29 7.31 21.79
N VAL A 176 -4.50 7.13 20.72
CA VAL A 176 -3.04 7.08 20.74
C VAL A 176 -2.47 7.91 19.58
N HIS A 177 -2.94 9.16 19.47
CA HIS A 177 -2.56 10.08 18.41
C HIS A 177 -1.86 11.34 18.96
N PRO A 178 -0.59 11.63 18.60
CA PRO A 178 0.18 12.72 19.21
C PRO A 178 -0.33 14.12 18.87
N LEU A 179 -1.05 14.27 17.75
CA LEU A 179 -1.72 15.53 17.39
C LEU A 179 -3.03 15.78 18.17
N ILE A 180 -3.60 14.75 18.80
CA ILE A 180 -4.76 14.86 19.69
C ILE A 180 -4.25 15.05 21.11
N ASP A 181 -3.45 14.11 21.62
CA ASP A 181 -2.90 14.11 22.97
C ASP A 181 -1.37 14.31 22.96
N PRO A 182 -0.87 15.56 23.11
CA PRO A 182 0.55 15.86 22.99
C PRO A 182 1.32 15.59 24.29
N TYR A 183 1.58 14.32 24.62
CA TYR A 183 2.31 13.92 25.85
C TYR A 183 3.72 14.50 26.01
N ALA A 184 4.33 14.99 24.92
CA ALA A 184 5.65 15.63 24.93
C ALA A 184 5.60 17.14 25.27
N LEU A 185 4.41 17.73 25.37
CA LEU A 185 4.22 19.13 25.73
C LEU A 185 4.34 19.34 27.24
N LYS A 186 5.10 20.34 27.65
CA LYS A 186 5.22 20.70 29.07
C LYS A 186 3.91 21.31 29.58
N GLY A 187 3.44 20.82 30.74
CA GLY A 187 2.20 21.29 31.34
C GLY A 187 0.94 20.79 30.62
N TYR A 188 1.04 19.69 29.87
CA TYR A 188 -0.15 19.00 29.39
C TYR A 188 -0.89 18.37 30.58
N ASP A 189 -2.10 18.83 30.85
CA ASP A 189 -2.86 18.49 32.07
C ASP A 189 -3.10 16.98 32.26
N PHE A 190 -3.07 16.22 31.17
CA PHE A 190 -3.36 14.77 31.16
C PHE A 190 -2.10 13.92 31.02
N ALA A 191 -0.92 14.54 31.00
CA ALA A 191 0.33 13.79 31.08
C ALA A 191 0.53 13.31 32.53
N PRO A 192 0.80 12.01 32.76
CA PRO A 192 1.21 11.52 34.06
C PRO A 192 2.40 12.33 34.61
N ALA A 193 2.31 12.79 35.86
CA ALA A 193 3.32 13.63 36.50
C ALA A 193 4.01 12.92 37.68
N GLY A 194 5.09 13.52 38.20
CA GLY A 194 5.85 12.99 39.34
C GLY A 194 6.42 11.60 39.06
N ASN A 195 6.16 10.63 39.95
CA ASN A 195 6.68 9.26 39.84
C ASN A 195 6.17 8.49 38.61
N LEU A 196 5.13 8.97 37.94
CA LEU A 196 4.56 8.34 36.75
C LEU A 196 4.97 9.01 35.43
N ALA A 197 5.86 10.01 35.46
CA ALA A 197 6.27 10.74 34.25
C ALA A 197 6.79 9.82 33.11
N TRP A 198 7.49 8.75 33.47
CA TRP A 198 7.98 7.73 32.53
C TRP A 198 6.86 7.05 31.73
N LEU A 199 5.65 6.95 32.29
CA LEU A 199 4.49 6.37 31.60
C LEU A 199 4.02 7.31 30.48
N GLY A 200 4.01 8.63 30.73
CA GLY A 200 3.69 9.63 29.72
C GLY A 200 4.70 9.64 28.57
N GLU A 201 5.99 9.48 28.89
CA GLU A 201 7.04 9.30 27.88
C GLU A 201 6.80 8.06 27.02
N ASN A 202 6.50 6.91 27.63
CA ASN A 202 6.22 5.66 26.91
C ASN A 202 5.00 5.78 25.98
N ILE A 203 3.89 6.34 26.47
CA ILE A 203 2.67 6.53 25.68
C ILE A 203 2.92 7.50 24.53
N GLY A 204 3.62 8.61 24.79
CA GLY A 204 3.95 9.59 23.75
C GLY A 204 4.84 9.02 22.65
N VAL A 205 5.87 8.24 23.02
CA VAL A 205 6.75 7.59 22.04
C VAL A 205 5.95 6.55 21.23
N ALA A 206 5.15 5.72 21.90
CA ALA A 206 4.31 4.73 21.24
C ALA A 206 3.32 5.37 20.24
N ALA A 207 2.70 6.51 20.61
CA ALA A 207 1.80 7.25 19.74
C ALA A 207 2.50 7.78 18.48
N ILE A 208 3.70 8.36 18.63
CA ILE A 208 4.47 8.85 17.49
C ILE A 208 4.86 7.70 16.55
N LEU A 209 5.36 6.59 17.10
CA LEU A 209 5.73 5.40 16.32
C LEU A 209 4.52 4.81 15.57
N ALA A 210 3.39 4.63 16.26
CA ALA A 210 2.19 4.05 15.68
C ALA A 210 1.66 4.89 14.51
N GLN A 211 1.52 6.21 14.70
CA GLN A 211 1.00 7.08 13.65
C GLN A 211 1.98 7.22 12.48
N ALA A 212 3.29 7.28 12.74
CA ALA A 212 4.29 7.29 11.68
C ALA A 212 4.24 6.03 10.80
N LEU A 213 4.03 4.86 11.40
CA LEU A 213 3.86 3.60 10.66
C LEU A 213 2.60 3.61 9.81
N ILE A 214 1.48 4.13 10.31
CA ILE A 214 0.23 4.24 9.55
C ILE A 214 0.43 5.16 8.32
N LEU A 215 1.11 6.30 8.50
CA LEU A 215 1.44 7.22 7.40
C LEU A 215 2.40 6.58 6.39
N ALA A 216 3.47 5.95 6.86
CA ALA A 216 4.46 5.30 6.02
C ALA A 216 3.87 4.12 5.24
N GLY A 217 3.02 3.32 5.87
CA GLY A 217 2.32 2.19 5.23
C GLY A 217 1.37 2.67 4.13
N THR A 218 0.59 3.71 4.41
CA THR A 218 -0.30 4.33 3.41
C THR A 218 0.51 4.90 2.25
N GLY A 219 1.58 5.65 2.55
CA GLY A 219 2.45 6.24 1.54
C GLY A 219 3.10 5.18 0.64
N LEU A 220 3.53 4.07 1.23
CA LEU A 220 4.10 2.95 0.50
C LEU A 220 3.08 2.26 -0.42
N LEU A 221 1.89 1.95 0.08
CA LEU A 221 0.83 1.27 -0.68
C LEU A 221 0.35 2.12 -1.86
N LEU A 222 0.23 3.43 -1.68
CA LEU A 222 -0.11 4.36 -2.77
C LEU A 222 0.99 4.43 -3.83
N ASN A 223 2.25 4.54 -3.40
CA ASN A 223 3.40 4.63 -4.31
C ASN A 223 3.71 3.29 -5.03
N SER A 224 3.31 2.16 -4.44
CA SER A 224 3.44 0.85 -5.09
C SER A 224 2.31 0.58 -6.08
N GLY A 225 1.08 1.02 -5.78
CA GLY A 225 -0.10 0.81 -6.61
C GLY A 225 -0.24 1.77 -7.79
N PHE A 226 0.21 3.02 -7.66
CA PHE A 226 -0.05 4.07 -8.65
C PHE A 226 1.19 4.93 -8.95
N LYS A 227 1.24 5.54 -10.15
CA LYS A 227 2.10 6.69 -10.42
C LYS A 227 1.49 7.93 -9.79
N LEU A 228 2.23 8.52 -8.87
CA LEU A 228 1.81 9.69 -8.10
C LEU A 228 2.23 10.98 -8.81
N ARG A 229 1.34 11.98 -8.79
CA ARG A 229 1.65 13.33 -9.25
C ARG A 229 2.31 14.12 -8.12
N PRO A 230 3.15 15.12 -8.42
CA PRO A 230 3.65 16.04 -7.40
C PRO A 230 2.50 16.59 -6.55
N GLY A 231 2.65 16.55 -5.23
CA GLY A 231 1.63 17.01 -4.27
C GLY A 231 0.59 15.96 -3.86
N SER A 232 0.69 14.72 -4.34
CA SER A 232 -0.27 13.65 -4.01
C SER A 232 -0.18 13.24 -2.53
N MET A 233 1.03 13.08 -1.98
CA MET A 233 1.21 12.75 -0.56
C MET A 233 0.85 13.94 0.33
N THR A 234 1.23 15.15 -0.10
CA THR A 234 0.85 16.39 0.57
C THR A 234 -0.66 16.51 0.69
N LEU A 235 -1.41 16.27 -0.39
CA LEU A 235 -2.88 16.29 -0.35
C LEU A 235 -3.44 15.25 0.64
N VAL A 236 -2.98 14.00 0.55
CA VAL A 236 -3.48 12.89 1.38
C VAL A 236 -3.23 13.15 2.87
N PHE A 237 -2.01 13.55 3.23
CA PHE A 237 -1.66 13.82 4.63
C PHE A 237 -2.29 15.11 5.15
N THR A 238 -2.48 16.13 4.32
CA THR A 238 -3.15 17.37 4.74
C THR A 238 -4.62 17.14 5.06
N ILE A 239 -5.35 16.40 4.21
CA ILE A 239 -6.76 16.05 4.47
C ILE A 239 -6.87 15.25 5.77
N ASN A 240 -6.00 14.27 5.97
CA ASN A 240 -5.96 13.49 7.20
C ASN A 240 -5.66 14.37 8.43
N GLY A 241 -4.64 15.22 8.35
CA GLY A 241 -4.27 16.15 9.41
C GLY A 241 -5.40 17.11 9.79
N LEU A 242 -6.15 17.61 8.80
CA LEU A 242 -7.30 18.49 9.03
C LEU A 242 -8.40 17.78 9.83
N LEU A 243 -8.72 16.54 9.48
CA LEU A 243 -9.72 15.75 10.20
C LEU A 243 -9.26 15.43 11.63
N VAL A 244 -8.02 14.94 11.79
CA VAL A 244 -7.45 14.62 13.10
C VAL A 244 -7.40 15.82 14.04
N THR A 245 -6.91 16.96 13.55
CA THR A 245 -6.79 18.17 14.38
C THR A 245 -8.13 18.76 14.79
N THR A 246 -9.22 18.44 14.07
CA THR A 246 -10.57 18.86 14.43
C THR A 246 -11.05 18.23 15.74
N SER A 247 -10.56 17.04 16.12
CA SER A 247 -10.98 16.36 17.36
C SER A 247 -10.72 17.16 18.65
N LYS A 248 -9.66 17.96 18.70
CA LYS A 248 -9.34 18.86 19.85
C LYS A 248 -9.05 20.31 19.43
N LEU A 249 -9.37 20.67 18.18
CA LEU A 249 -9.08 21.98 17.57
C LEU A 249 -7.59 22.37 17.62
N HIS A 250 -6.69 21.39 17.65
CA HIS A 250 -5.24 21.62 17.67
C HIS A 250 -4.67 21.90 16.27
N TYR A 251 -5.24 22.85 15.54
CA TYR A 251 -4.82 23.18 14.17
C TYR A 251 -3.37 23.65 14.05
N LYS A 252 -2.75 24.07 15.17
CA LYS A 252 -1.32 24.35 15.27
C LYS A 252 -0.43 23.17 14.84
N TYR A 253 -0.91 21.93 14.90
CA TYR A 253 -0.15 20.75 14.47
C TYR A 253 -0.36 20.39 12.99
N LEU A 254 -1.23 21.09 12.26
CA LEU A 254 -1.44 20.85 10.82
C LEU A 254 -0.15 20.98 9.97
N PRO A 255 0.76 21.93 10.24
CA PRO A 255 2.04 22.02 9.53
C PRO A 255 2.88 20.75 9.58
N VAL A 256 2.79 19.94 10.64
CA VAL A 256 3.48 18.64 10.76
C VAL A 256 3.09 17.71 9.61
N MET A 257 1.79 17.62 9.30
CA MET A 257 1.26 16.75 8.26
C MET A 257 1.59 17.27 6.87
N ILE A 258 1.54 18.59 6.68
CA ILE A 258 1.93 19.26 5.43
C ILE A 258 3.42 19.02 5.15
N ALA A 259 4.30 19.26 6.12
CA ALA A 259 5.74 19.06 5.98
C ALA A 259 6.08 17.59 5.66
N THR A 260 5.43 16.65 6.34
CA THR A 260 5.59 15.21 6.08
C THR A 260 5.21 14.86 4.64
N GLY A 261 4.11 15.42 4.14
CA GLY A 261 3.65 15.17 2.77
C GLY A 261 4.57 15.79 1.72
N ILE A 262 5.05 17.01 1.94
CA ILE A 262 6.02 17.68 1.07
C ILE A 262 7.31 16.87 0.98
N ALA A 263 7.84 16.39 2.12
CA ALA A 263 9.04 15.57 2.14
C ALA A 263 8.84 14.23 1.40
N ALA A 264 7.67 13.61 1.55
CA ALA A 264 7.33 12.38 0.83
C ALA A 264 7.27 12.62 -0.69
N ASP A 265 6.57 13.68 -1.14
CA ASP A 265 6.48 14.03 -2.56
C ASP A 265 7.87 14.39 -3.14
N ALA A 266 8.69 15.15 -2.41
CA ALA A 266 10.05 15.48 -2.80
C ALA A 266 10.92 14.21 -2.93
N TRP A 267 10.80 13.27 -1.99
CA TRP A 267 11.53 12.00 -2.05
C TRP A 267 11.06 11.12 -3.21
N ILE A 268 9.77 11.07 -3.50
CA ILE A 268 9.23 10.34 -4.66
C ILE A 268 9.78 10.95 -5.96
N ALA A 269 9.76 12.28 -6.09
CA ALA A 269 10.29 12.97 -7.26
C ALA A 269 11.81 12.77 -7.44
N TYR A 270 12.56 12.76 -6.33
CA TYR A 270 14.00 12.51 -6.32
C TYR A 270 14.34 11.06 -6.67
N SER A 271 13.68 10.10 -6.02
CA SER A 271 13.94 8.67 -6.19
C SER A 271 13.49 8.14 -7.55
N ALA A 272 12.51 8.77 -8.20
CA ALA A 272 12.08 8.44 -9.56
C ALA A 272 13.21 8.59 -10.60
N ARG A 273 14.27 9.35 -10.30
CA ARG A 273 15.44 9.54 -11.17
C ARG A 273 16.45 8.38 -11.10
N ARG A 274 16.34 7.50 -10.10
CA ARG A 274 17.29 6.40 -9.86
C ARG A 274 16.71 5.05 -10.30
N PRO A 275 17.51 4.15 -10.90
CA PRO A 275 17.07 2.79 -11.19
C PRO A 275 16.87 2.01 -9.88
N GLY A 276 15.66 1.46 -9.71
CA GLY A 276 15.22 0.76 -8.50
C GLY A 276 14.36 1.64 -7.60
N ARG A 277 13.14 1.21 -7.27
CA ARG A 277 12.22 1.93 -6.38
C ARG A 277 12.65 1.74 -4.92
N PRO A 278 13.19 2.75 -4.22
CA PRO A 278 13.69 2.56 -2.87
C PRO A 278 12.54 2.71 -1.86
N SER A 279 11.64 1.73 -1.80
CA SER A 279 10.44 1.73 -0.94
C SER A 279 10.73 1.94 0.54
N ALA A 280 11.77 1.28 1.07
CA ALA A 280 12.17 1.41 2.47
C ALA A 280 12.60 2.83 2.84
N SER A 281 13.29 3.51 1.93
CA SER A 281 13.74 4.89 2.16
C SER A 281 12.58 5.89 2.19
N LEU A 282 11.52 5.67 1.40
CA LEU A 282 10.32 6.50 1.45
C LEU A 282 9.66 6.41 2.83
N CYS A 283 9.47 5.18 3.35
CA CYS A 283 8.92 4.99 4.69
C CYS A 283 9.79 5.66 5.76
N GLY A 284 11.12 5.53 5.66
CA GLY A 284 12.05 6.19 6.57
C GLY A 284 11.95 7.72 6.52
N VAL A 285 11.82 8.32 5.34
CA VAL A 285 11.64 9.77 5.17
C VAL A 285 10.31 10.25 5.76
N ILE A 286 9.22 9.52 5.54
CA ILE A 286 7.92 9.83 6.12
C ILE A 286 8.00 9.79 7.65
N GLY A 287 8.54 8.71 8.22
CA GLY A 287 8.68 8.55 9.67
C GLY A 287 9.59 9.60 10.30
N PHE A 288 10.75 9.86 9.69
CA PHE A 288 11.67 10.91 10.13
C PHE A 288 11.01 12.28 10.12
N THR A 289 10.40 12.67 9.01
CA THR A 289 9.85 14.02 8.84
C THR A 289 8.66 14.24 9.78
N PHE A 290 7.79 13.25 9.93
CA PHE A 290 6.66 13.33 10.86
C PHE A 290 7.14 13.54 12.30
N ALA A 291 8.05 12.67 12.78
CA ALA A 291 8.57 12.78 14.14
C ALA A 291 9.35 14.09 14.34
N PHE A 292 10.22 14.46 13.39
CA PHE A 292 11.01 15.68 13.46
C PHE A 292 10.13 16.94 13.46
N ALA A 293 9.18 17.06 12.53
CA ALA A 293 8.30 18.23 12.45
C ALA A 293 7.40 18.35 13.70
N TYR A 294 6.85 17.23 14.18
CA TYR A 294 6.08 17.21 15.43
C TYR A 294 6.94 17.68 16.61
N MET A 295 8.15 17.14 16.71
CA MET A 295 9.07 17.45 17.80
C MET A 295 9.51 18.92 17.77
N VAL A 296 9.76 19.50 16.58
CA VAL A 296 10.04 20.93 16.40
C VAL A 296 8.88 21.78 16.90
N GLU A 297 7.65 21.49 16.49
CA GLU A 297 6.45 22.21 16.96
C GLU A 297 6.32 22.14 18.49
N ILE A 298 6.48 20.96 19.07
CA ILE A 298 6.44 20.79 20.53
C ILE A 298 7.57 21.55 21.23
N ASN A 299 8.76 21.61 20.65
CA ASN A 299 9.89 22.34 21.23
C ASN A 299 9.63 23.86 21.24
N LEU A 300 9.05 24.40 20.16
CA LEU A 300 8.63 25.81 20.11
C LEU A 300 7.60 26.14 21.20
N MET A 301 6.76 25.17 21.57
CA MET A 301 5.76 25.29 22.64
C MET A 301 6.27 24.87 24.02
N ASN A 302 7.57 24.62 24.17
CA ASN A 302 8.21 24.10 25.38
C ASN A 302 7.94 22.60 25.63
N SER A 303 8.91 21.74 25.30
CA SER A 303 8.80 20.29 25.54
C SER A 303 9.14 19.93 26.99
N SER A 304 8.45 18.92 27.53
CA SER A 304 8.81 18.26 28.78
C SER A 304 9.96 17.27 28.62
N TRP A 305 10.26 16.84 27.39
CA TRP A 305 11.20 15.74 27.13
C TRP A 305 12.65 16.22 27.04
N GLY A 306 13.56 15.39 27.57
CA GLY A 306 15.00 15.61 27.44
C GLY A 306 15.50 15.45 25.99
N ARG A 307 16.63 16.10 25.67
CA ARG A 307 17.23 16.09 24.32
C ARG A 307 17.54 14.67 23.80
N SER A 308 17.94 13.76 24.70
CA SER A 308 18.22 12.37 24.37
C SER A 308 16.96 11.64 23.86
N LEU A 309 15.83 11.76 24.60
CA LEU A 309 14.56 11.16 24.21
C LEU A 309 14.03 11.76 22.90
N TRP A 310 14.20 13.07 22.73
CA TRP A 310 13.82 13.80 21.52
C TRP A 310 14.55 13.25 20.28
N ALA A 311 15.88 13.17 20.32
CA ALA A 311 16.69 12.62 19.24
C ALA A 311 16.43 11.12 19.03
N GLY A 312 16.34 10.35 20.11
CA GLY A 312 16.06 8.92 20.09
C GLY A 312 14.72 8.60 19.44
N THR A 313 13.67 9.36 19.73
CA THR A 313 12.34 9.17 19.13
C THR A 313 12.34 9.40 17.62
N ILE A 314 13.04 10.44 17.15
CA ILE A 314 13.16 10.74 15.71
C ILE A 314 13.88 9.59 14.99
N VAL A 315 15.01 9.15 15.52
CA VAL A 315 15.80 8.05 14.94
C VAL A 315 15.02 6.74 14.98
N ALA A 316 14.40 6.40 16.11
CA ALA A 316 13.60 5.20 16.27
C ALA A 316 12.42 5.17 15.29
N THR A 317 11.72 6.30 15.12
CA THR A 317 10.59 6.40 14.18
C THR A 317 11.03 6.20 12.74
N ALA A 318 12.14 6.84 12.34
CA ALA A 318 12.72 6.67 11.01
C ALA A 318 13.16 5.22 10.77
N MET A 319 13.86 4.60 11.73
CA MET A 319 14.30 3.20 11.66
C MET A 319 13.12 2.24 11.57
N MET A 320 12.11 2.38 12.42
CA MET A 320 10.96 1.48 12.46
C MET A 320 10.16 1.54 11.15
N CYS A 321 9.92 2.74 10.62
CA CYS A 321 9.27 2.91 9.33
C CYS A 321 10.12 2.34 8.18
N TRP A 322 11.45 2.54 8.21
CA TRP A 322 12.36 1.95 7.23
C TRP A 322 12.36 0.42 7.28
N MET A 323 12.37 -0.18 8.48
CA MET A 323 12.28 -1.63 8.68
C MET A 323 10.95 -2.18 8.16
N MET A 324 9.83 -1.51 8.44
CA MET A 324 8.53 -1.88 7.88
C MET A 324 8.56 -1.83 6.35
N GLY A 325 9.16 -0.80 5.75
CA GLY A 325 9.29 -0.70 4.29
C GLY A 325 10.20 -1.79 3.68
N ARG A 326 11.18 -2.32 4.44
CA ARG A 326 11.96 -3.50 4.07
C ARG A 326 11.12 -4.77 4.14
N LEU A 327 10.38 -4.96 5.24
CA LEU A 327 9.54 -6.12 5.48
C LEU A 327 8.44 -6.25 4.42
N LEU A 328 7.72 -5.17 4.13
CA LEU A 328 6.66 -5.16 3.13
C LEU A 328 7.18 -5.37 1.71
N ARG A 329 8.45 -5.05 1.43
CA ARG A 329 9.09 -5.35 0.14
C ARG A 329 9.55 -6.82 0.02
N ALA A 330 9.82 -7.48 1.14
CA ALA A 330 10.20 -8.90 1.14
C ALA A 330 9.07 -9.82 0.63
N GLY A 331 7.82 -9.30 0.55
CA GLY A 331 6.66 -10.03 0.03
C GLY A 331 6.01 -10.93 1.08
N LEU A 332 4.75 -11.33 0.82
CA LEU A 332 4.11 -12.44 1.54
C LEU A 332 4.61 -13.77 0.94
N PRO A 333 4.93 -14.80 1.76
CA PRO A 333 5.28 -16.12 1.26
C PRO A 333 4.23 -16.66 0.28
N SER A 334 4.67 -17.29 -0.81
CA SER A 334 3.83 -17.92 -1.85
C SER A 334 2.77 -18.86 -1.29
N ALA A 335 3.05 -19.53 -0.17
CA ALA A 335 2.10 -20.39 0.53
C ALA A 335 0.80 -19.66 0.92
N ILE A 336 0.86 -18.34 1.17
CA ILE A 336 -0.29 -17.50 1.51
C ILE A 336 -1.01 -16.98 0.25
N VAL A 337 -0.29 -16.81 -0.86
CA VAL A 337 -0.81 -16.21 -2.11
C VAL A 337 -1.38 -17.26 -3.08
N ALA A 338 -0.84 -18.48 -3.08
CA ALA A 338 -1.30 -19.60 -3.93
C ALA A 338 -2.82 -19.87 -3.82
N PRO A 339 -3.43 -19.95 -2.62
CA PRO A 339 -4.88 -20.18 -2.50
C PRO A 339 -5.74 -18.97 -2.94
N LEU A 340 -5.19 -17.76 -2.97
CA LEU A 340 -5.91 -16.55 -3.44
C LEU A 340 -5.97 -16.46 -4.97
N ASN A 341 -4.98 -17.02 -5.66
CA ASN A 341 -4.94 -17.10 -7.13
C ASN A 341 -5.64 -18.35 -7.69
N ALA A 342 -6.05 -19.28 -6.82
CA ALA A 342 -6.75 -20.53 -7.20
C ALA A 342 -8.24 -20.33 -7.50
N ALA A 343 -8.71 -19.08 -7.67
CA ALA A 343 -10.06 -18.84 -8.19
C ALA A 343 -10.12 -19.26 -9.67
N ALA A 344 -11.07 -20.16 -9.97
CA ALA A 344 -11.28 -20.80 -11.26
C ALA A 344 -11.17 -19.86 -12.48
N PRO A 345 -10.73 -20.36 -13.66
CA PRO A 345 -10.63 -19.57 -14.87
C PRO A 345 -12.02 -19.13 -15.34
N VAL A 346 -12.41 -17.91 -14.98
CA VAL A 346 -13.48 -17.21 -15.68
C VAL A 346 -12.91 -16.81 -17.05
N PRO A 347 -13.55 -17.16 -18.18
CA PRO A 347 -13.09 -16.70 -19.48
C PRO A 347 -13.26 -15.18 -19.54
N ALA A 348 -12.14 -14.47 -19.40
CA ALA A 348 -12.11 -13.02 -19.52
C ALA A 348 -12.44 -12.62 -20.97
N PRO A 349 -13.21 -11.54 -21.19
CA PRO A 349 -13.30 -10.91 -22.49
C PRO A 349 -11.90 -10.46 -22.92
N VAL A 350 -11.55 -10.77 -24.16
CA VAL A 350 -10.26 -10.48 -24.77
C VAL A 350 -10.09 -8.96 -24.91
N GLU A 351 -9.47 -8.34 -23.91
CA GLU A 351 -8.79 -7.06 -24.07
C GLU A 351 -7.29 -7.29 -23.88
N VAL A 352 -6.53 -6.95 -24.91
CA VAL A 352 -5.10 -7.18 -25.05
C VAL A 352 -4.34 -6.33 -24.02
N ARG A 353 -4.24 -6.83 -22.79
CA ARG A 353 -3.07 -6.59 -21.94
C ARG A 353 -1.89 -7.10 -22.76
N GLN A 354 -0.97 -6.24 -23.16
CA GLN A 354 0.33 -6.70 -23.67
C GLN A 354 1.05 -7.40 -22.51
N GLU A 355 0.66 -8.64 -22.23
CA GLU A 355 1.51 -9.59 -21.54
C GLU A 355 2.81 -9.60 -22.31
N VAL A 356 3.92 -9.23 -21.66
CA VAL A 356 5.25 -9.32 -22.26
C VAL A 356 5.53 -10.79 -22.47
N ARG A 357 5.12 -11.28 -23.64
CA ARG A 357 5.23 -12.68 -24.04
C ARG A 357 6.66 -12.90 -24.53
N TRP A 358 7.20 -14.08 -24.26
CA TRP A 358 8.43 -14.50 -24.92
C TRP A 358 8.25 -14.40 -26.43
N THR A 359 9.22 -13.81 -27.10
CA THR A 359 9.26 -13.66 -28.56
C THR A 359 10.53 -14.32 -29.08
N ARG A 360 10.41 -15.03 -30.20
CA ARG A 360 11.53 -15.67 -30.89
C ARG A 360 12.26 -14.72 -31.86
N ASP A 361 11.82 -13.47 -31.97
CA ASP A 361 12.49 -12.46 -32.81
C ASP A 361 13.91 -12.18 -32.27
N PRO A 362 14.98 -12.49 -33.04
CA PRO A 362 16.36 -12.25 -32.62
C PRO A 362 16.68 -10.76 -32.44
N ALA A 363 15.95 -9.86 -33.12
CA ALA A 363 16.13 -8.42 -32.99
C ALA A 363 15.44 -7.84 -31.74
N SER A 364 14.67 -8.66 -31.01
CA SER A 364 13.91 -8.21 -29.85
C SER A 364 14.80 -7.93 -28.64
N THR A 365 14.80 -6.68 -28.19
CA THR A 365 15.45 -6.27 -26.93
C THR A 365 14.75 -6.80 -25.68
N VAL A 366 13.56 -7.38 -25.82
CA VAL A 366 12.76 -7.90 -24.70
C VAL A 366 13.33 -9.21 -24.16
N ARG A 367 13.94 -10.04 -25.02
CA ARG A 367 14.43 -11.37 -24.60
C ARG A 367 15.55 -11.30 -23.57
N PRO A 368 16.63 -10.51 -23.78
CA PRO A 368 17.69 -10.37 -22.78
C PRO A 368 17.19 -9.73 -21.48
N GLN A 369 16.17 -8.87 -21.56
CA GLN A 369 15.55 -8.25 -20.39
C GLN A 369 14.76 -9.25 -19.54
N LEU A 370 14.03 -10.17 -20.18
CA LEU A 370 13.31 -11.24 -19.49
C LEU A 370 14.27 -12.23 -18.82
N VAL A 371 15.37 -12.58 -19.50
CA VAL A 371 16.43 -13.40 -18.91
C VAL A 371 17.05 -12.70 -17.71
N ARG A 372 17.40 -11.41 -17.83
CA ARG A 372 17.91 -10.63 -16.71
C ARG A 372 16.96 -10.65 -15.52
N ALA A 373 15.67 -10.38 -15.75
CA ALA A 373 14.67 -10.39 -14.69
C ALA A 373 14.58 -11.75 -13.99
N ALA A 374 14.59 -12.85 -14.76
CA ALA A 374 14.59 -14.19 -14.20
C ALA A 374 15.86 -14.50 -13.39
N LEU A 375 17.03 -13.99 -13.81
CA LEU A 375 18.29 -14.16 -13.07
C LEU A 375 18.35 -13.31 -11.79
N ASP A 376 17.81 -12.08 -11.82
CA ASP A 376 17.63 -11.27 -10.61
C ASP A 376 16.75 -12.00 -9.57
N ASP A 377 15.77 -12.79 -10.05
CA ASP A 377 14.82 -13.57 -9.25
C ASP A 377 15.29 -15.03 -8.97
N LEU A 378 16.51 -15.42 -9.35
CA LEU A 378 17.01 -16.81 -9.26
C LEU A 378 17.03 -17.38 -7.83
N GLY A 379 17.14 -16.51 -6.82
CA GLY A 379 17.09 -16.87 -5.40
C GLY A 379 15.68 -16.88 -4.80
N THR A 380 14.66 -16.52 -5.59
CA THR A 380 13.27 -16.38 -5.16
C THR A 380 12.39 -17.27 -6.03
N PRO A 381 12.15 -18.54 -5.64
CA PRO A 381 11.43 -19.51 -6.47
C PRO A 381 10.04 -19.01 -6.89
N GLU A 382 9.41 -18.18 -6.07
CA GLU A 382 8.07 -17.63 -6.33
C GLU A 382 8.03 -16.61 -7.47
N ALA A 383 9.02 -15.72 -7.52
CA ALA A 383 9.13 -14.71 -8.57
C ALA A 383 9.57 -15.38 -9.88
N LEU A 384 10.49 -16.34 -9.78
CA LEU A 384 10.95 -17.14 -10.91
C LEU A 384 9.81 -17.95 -11.54
N GLY A 385 8.92 -18.55 -10.75
CA GLY A 385 7.75 -19.28 -11.24
C GLY A 385 6.71 -18.43 -11.97
N ARG A 386 6.71 -17.10 -11.78
CA ARG A 386 5.86 -16.15 -12.52
C ARG A 386 6.49 -15.66 -13.82
N SER A 387 7.76 -16.01 -14.07
CA SER A 387 8.47 -15.59 -15.27
C SER A 387 7.79 -16.16 -16.52
N PRO A 388 7.62 -15.37 -17.60
CA PRO A 388 7.12 -15.88 -18.87
C PRO A 388 8.02 -16.98 -19.46
N LEU A 389 9.29 -17.07 -19.02
CA LEU A 389 10.21 -18.13 -19.41
C LEU A 389 9.76 -19.51 -18.92
N GLY A 390 9.09 -19.60 -17.76
CA GLY A 390 8.62 -20.88 -17.22
C GLY A 390 7.56 -21.55 -18.09
N LYS A 391 6.95 -20.81 -19.02
CA LYS A 391 5.95 -21.31 -19.98
C LYS A 391 6.56 -21.83 -21.28
N LEU A 392 7.89 -21.80 -21.43
CA LEU A 392 8.56 -22.32 -22.61
C LEU A 392 8.46 -23.85 -22.66
N ALA A 393 8.25 -24.38 -23.87
CA ALA A 393 8.37 -25.81 -24.11
C ALA A 393 9.77 -26.27 -23.70
N GLY A 394 9.89 -27.42 -23.01
CA GLY A 394 11.17 -27.92 -22.53
C GLY A 394 11.59 -27.47 -21.12
N ILE A 395 10.81 -26.59 -20.46
CA ILE A 395 11.14 -26.11 -19.11
C ILE A 395 10.25 -26.75 -18.03
N ALA A 396 8.95 -26.92 -18.24
CA ALA A 396 8.07 -27.54 -17.25
C ALA A 396 8.16 -29.07 -17.34
N HIS A 397 8.91 -29.72 -16.44
CA HIS A 397 9.15 -31.17 -16.45
C HIS A 397 8.73 -31.85 -15.13
N GLY A 398 8.53 -31.11 -14.03
CA GLY A 398 8.12 -31.63 -12.74
C GLY A 398 7.02 -30.81 -12.04
N ASP A 399 6.88 -31.03 -10.72
CA ASP A 399 5.83 -30.40 -9.88
C ASP A 399 6.01 -28.88 -9.67
N SER A 400 7.18 -28.32 -10.01
CA SER A 400 7.50 -26.90 -9.79
C SER A 400 8.22 -26.27 -10.98
N THR A 401 7.48 -25.50 -11.78
CA THR A 401 8.02 -24.70 -12.90
C THR A 401 9.17 -23.78 -12.48
N ALA A 402 9.18 -23.30 -11.24
CA ALA A 402 10.25 -22.47 -10.71
C ALA A 402 11.56 -23.24 -10.52
N ALA A 403 11.48 -24.47 -10.01
CA ALA A 403 12.65 -25.32 -9.81
C ALA A 403 13.25 -25.72 -11.16
N ASP A 404 12.39 -26.09 -12.12
CA ASP A 404 12.84 -26.51 -13.44
C ASP A 404 13.43 -25.34 -14.23
N LEU A 405 12.81 -24.15 -14.19
CA LEU A 405 13.37 -22.94 -14.81
C LEU A 405 14.70 -22.54 -14.17
N ARG A 406 14.83 -22.70 -12.84
CA ARG A 406 16.09 -22.44 -12.15
C ARG A 406 17.18 -23.39 -12.62
N ALA A 407 16.88 -24.69 -12.70
CA ALA A 407 17.82 -25.69 -13.16
C ALA A 407 18.27 -25.38 -14.59
N ALA A 408 17.33 -25.15 -15.52
CA ALA A 408 17.63 -24.79 -16.90
C ALA A 408 18.53 -23.55 -17.02
N LEU A 409 18.24 -22.48 -16.27
CA LEU A 409 19.08 -21.26 -16.30
C LEU A 409 20.49 -21.50 -15.73
N VAL A 410 20.61 -22.28 -14.67
CA VAL A 410 21.91 -22.63 -14.07
C VAL A 410 22.73 -23.51 -15.01
N ASP A 411 22.09 -24.45 -15.69
CA ASP A 411 22.75 -25.36 -16.64
C ASP A 411 23.25 -24.59 -17.87
N VAL A 412 22.40 -23.74 -18.48
CA VAL A 412 22.80 -22.89 -19.62
C VAL A 412 23.95 -21.96 -19.24
N ILE A 413 23.91 -21.34 -18.05
CA ILE A 413 25.01 -20.47 -17.60
C ILE A 413 26.29 -21.27 -17.37
N SER A 414 26.19 -22.48 -16.83
CA SER A 414 27.34 -23.36 -16.58
C SER A 414 27.96 -23.84 -17.90
N GLU A 415 27.14 -24.18 -18.89
CA GLU A 415 27.59 -24.51 -20.24
C GLU A 415 28.29 -23.32 -20.91
N LEU A 416 27.69 -22.12 -20.83
CA LEU A 416 28.31 -20.91 -21.35
C LEU A 416 29.67 -20.65 -20.69
N ALA A 417 29.78 -20.83 -19.37
CA ALA A 417 31.04 -20.65 -18.63
C ALA A 417 32.14 -21.66 -19.04
N ALA A 418 31.74 -22.81 -19.58
CA ALA A 418 32.60 -23.87 -20.11
C ALA A 418 32.84 -23.79 -21.63
N SER A 419 32.28 -22.79 -22.32
CA SER A 419 32.40 -22.63 -23.77
C SER A 419 33.87 -22.55 -24.22
N SER A 420 34.18 -23.15 -25.37
CA SER A 420 35.50 -23.05 -26.02
C SER A 420 35.76 -21.66 -26.60
N GLN A 421 34.73 -20.84 -26.78
CA GLN A 421 34.86 -19.46 -27.22
C GLN A 421 35.19 -18.54 -26.03
N PRO A 422 36.36 -17.89 -25.99
CA PRO A 422 36.81 -17.15 -24.80
C PRO A 422 35.84 -16.04 -24.36
N ARG A 423 35.18 -15.38 -25.31
CA ARG A 423 34.24 -14.29 -25.03
C ARG A 423 32.92 -14.75 -24.41
N ASP A 424 32.49 -15.96 -24.73
CA ASP A 424 31.24 -16.54 -24.22
C ASP A 424 31.51 -17.20 -22.87
N ALA A 425 32.66 -17.87 -22.73
CA ALA A 425 33.16 -18.35 -21.44
C ALA A 425 33.28 -17.23 -20.40
N GLU A 426 33.82 -16.07 -20.81
CA GLU A 426 33.93 -14.90 -19.94
C GLU A 426 32.56 -14.34 -19.54
N ALA A 427 31.59 -14.30 -20.46
CA ALA A 427 30.21 -13.88 -20.16
C ALA A 427 29.48 -14.88 -19.24
N GLY A 428 29.63 -16.19 -19.46
CA GLY A 428 29.07 -17.24 -18.62
C GLY A 428 29.66 -17.24 -17.21
N ARG A 429 30.99 -17.10 -17.07
CA ARG A 429 31.67 -16.98 -15.77
C ARG A 429 31.20 -15.75 -14.99
N LEU A 430 31.01 -14.62 -15.66
CA LEU A 430 30.46 -13.41 -15.05
C LEU A 430 29.04 -13.65 -14.49
N LEU A 431 28.14 -14.24 -15.29
CA LEU A 431 26.79 -14.58 -14.83
C LEU A 431 26.79 -15.59 -13.69
N LEU A 432 27.65 -16.61 -13.76
CA LEU A 432 27.79 -17.64 -12.74
C LEU A 432 28.25 -17.04 -11.40
N ASP A 433 29.29 -16.20 -11.42
CA ASP A 433 29.83 -15.58 -10.21
C ASP A 433 28.86 -14.56 -9.59
N TYR A 434 28.11 -13.83 -10.41
CA TYR A 434 27.19 -12.79 -9.93
C TYR A 434 25.83 -13.37 -9.48
N TYR A 435 25.15 -14.13 -10.33
CA TYR A 435 23.77 -14.57 -10.08
C TYR A 435 23.68 -15.91 -9.35
N VAL A 436 24.57 -16.86 -9.65
CA VAL A 436 24.49 -18.22 -9.10
C VAL A 436 25.28 -18.35 -7.80
N LYS A 437 26.57 -18.00 -7.83
CA LYS A 437 27.49 -18.13 -6.67
C LYS A 437 27.44 -16.92 -5.72
N LYS A 438 26.95 -15.76 -6.19
CA LYS A 438 26.83 -14.51 -5.43
C LYS A 438 28.14 -14.10 -4.74
N VAL A 439 29.25 -14.14 -5.49
CA VAL A 439 30.62 -13.94 -4.98
C VAL A 439 30.85 -12.53 -4.41
N GLY A 440 30.10 -11.52 -4.85
CA GLY A 440 30.21 -10.16 -4.34
C GLY A 440 29.54 -9.11 -5.20
N SER A 441 29.90 -7.84 -4.98
CA SER A 441 29.42 -6.71 -5.78
C SER A 441 29.99 -6.74 -7.20
N HIS A 442 29.47 -5.88 -8.07
CA HIS A 442 29.98 -5.70 -9.43
C HIS A 442 31.49 -5.39 -9.45
N GLU A 443 32.00 -4.63 -8.46
CA GLU A 443 33.41 -4.26 -8.35
C GLU A 443 34.31 -5.47 -8.07
N VAL A 444 33.90 -6.32 -7.14
CA VAL A 444 34.62 -7.56 -6.80
C VAL A 444 34.72 -8.49 -8.01
N ILE A 445 33.65 -8.60 -8.81
CA ILE A 445 33.64 -9.46 -10.00
C ILE A 445 34.49 -8.86 -11.12
N MET A 446 34.45 -7.54 -11.30
CA MET A 446 35.32 -6.84 -12.26
C MET A 446 36.79 -7.07 -11.95
N GLU A 447 37.19 -6.94 -10.68
CA GLU A 447 38.57 -7.20 -10.25
C GLU A 447 38.97 -8.65 -10.49
N ARG A 448 38.12 -9.60 -10.10
CA ARG A 448 38.40 -11.04 -10.22
C ARG A 448 38.52 -11.51 -11.66
N LEU A 449 37.72 -10.96 -12.56
CA LEU A 449 37.74 -11.29 -14.00
C LEU A 449 38.66 -10.35 -14.80
N HIS A 450 39.36 -9.43 -14.14
CA HIS A 450 40.23 -8.42 -14.76
C HIS A 450 39.52 -7.61 -15.86
N LEU A 451 38.25 -7.23 -15.61
CA LEU A 451 37.42 -6.51 -16.56
C LEU A 451 37.34 -5.02 -16.23
N SER A 452 37.53 -4.17 -17.25
CA SER A 452 37.16 -2.76 -17.14
C SER A 452 35.63 -2.62 -17.02
N ARG A 453 35.17 -1.55 -16.38
CA ARG A 453 33.73 -1.26 -16.22
C ARG A 453 32.93 -1.27 -17.54
N PRO A 454 33.41 -0.66 -18.65
CA PRO A 454 32.75 -0.79 -19.94
C PRO A 454 32.72 -2.23 -20.48
N THR A 455 33.79 -3.00 -20.30
CA THR A 455 33.86 -4.40 -20.73
C THR A 455 32.88 -5.26 -19.94
N PHE A 456 32.77 -5.03 -18.63
CA PHE A 456 31.85 -5.73 -17.75
C PHE A 456 30.40 -5.64 -18.24
N TYR A 457 29.88 -4.43 -18.48
CA TYR A 457 28.50 -4.27 -18.94
C TYR A 457 28.26 -4.83 -20.35
N ARG A 458 29.27 -4.75 -21.25
CA ARG A 458 29.19 -5.39 -22.57
C ARG A 458 29.11 -6.92 -22.45
N ARG A 459 29.88 -7.52 -21.56
CA ARG A 459 29.86 -8.97 -21.31
C ARG A 459 28.59 -9.42 -20.62
N LEU A 460 28.07 -8.63 -19.68
CA LEU A 460 26.80 -8.88 -19.02
C LEU A 460 25.64 -8.88 -20.04
N GLN A 461 25.57 -7.87 -20.92
CA GLN A 461 24.55 -7.81 -21.96
C GLN A 461 24.67 -8.96 -22.95
N ARG A 462 25.90 -9.30 -23.39
CA ARG A 462 26.15 -10.45 -24.27
C ARG A 462 25.72 -11.77 -23.60
N GLY A 463 25.99 -11.93 -22.30
CA GLY A 463 25.56 -13.10 -21.54
C GLY A 463 24.04 -13.27 -21.55
N PHE A 464 23.27 -12.20 -21.32
CA PHE A 464 21.81 -12.28 -21.41
C PHE A 464 21.30 -12.66 -22.79
N SER A 465 21.92 -12.14 -23.85
CA SER A 465 21.59 -12.52 -25.24
C SER A 465 21.87 -13.99 -25.51
N LEU A 466 23.05 -14.50 -25.12
CA LEU A 466 23.41 -15.91 -25.34
C LEU A 466 22.51 -16.87 -24.56
N VAL A 467 22.17 -16.56 -23.31
CA VAL A 467 21.21 -17.35 -22.54
C VAL A 467 19.84 -17.34 -23.22
N ALA A 468 19.39 -16.19 -23.75
CA ALA A 468 18.13 -16.10 -24.47
C ALA A 468 18.13 -16.92 -25.77
N GLU A 469 19.25 -16.99 -26.49
CA GLU A 469 19.43 -17.81 -27.70
C GLU A 469 19.38 -19.30 -27.35
N ARG A 470 20.07 -19.73 -26.28
CA ARG A 470 20.04 -21.14 -25.84
C ARG A 470 18.67 -21.60 -25.35
N LEU A 471 17.91 -20.73 -24.68
CA LEU A 471 16.54 -21.05 -24.30
C LEU A 471 15.62 -21.24 -25.53
N ASP A 472 15.86 -20.52 -26.62
CA ASP A 472 15.13 -20.73 -27.88
C ASP A 472 15.44 -22.10 -28.48
N GLU A 473 16.74 -22.45 -28.59
CA GLU A 473 17.21 -23.74 -29.10
C GLU A 473 16.62 -24.91 -28.30
N MET A 474 16.63 -24.81 -26.97
CA MET A 474 16.00 -25.80 -26.08
C MET A 474 14.51 -25.93 -26.34
N SER A 475 13.80 -24.81 -26.51
CA SER A 475 12.36 -24.83 -26.79
C SER A 475 12.04 -25.42 -28.16
N GLU A 476 12.87 -25.16 -29.16
CA GLU A 476 12.72 -25.68 -30.52
C GLU A 476 12.97 -27.18 -30.56
N PHE A 477 13.97 -27.66 -29.81
CA PHE A 477 14.23 -29.09 -29.67
C PHE A 477 13.06 -29.81 -28.99
N ALA A 478 12.53 -29.23 -27.90
CA ALA A 478 11.39 -29.79 -27.17
C ALA A 478 10.09 -29.81 -28.00
N GLU A 479 9.88 -28.85 -28.92
CA GLU A 479 8.74 -28.85 -29.84
C GLU A 479 8.86 -29.90 -30.95
N LYS A 480 10.08 -30.25 -31.37
CA LYS A 480 10.33 -31.22 -32.46
C LYS A 480 10.34 -32.68 -32.00
N VAL A 481 10.59 -32.94 -30.71
CA VAL A 481 10.63 -34.29 -30.15
C VAL A 481 9.32 -34.56 -29.38
N PRO A 482 8.37 -35.35 -29.92
CA PRO A 482 7.18 -35.72 -29.17
C PRO A 482 7.59 -36.62 -27.99
N VAL A 483 7.43 -36.10 -26.77
CA VAL A 483 7.55 -36.89 -25.55
C VAL A 483 6.41 -37.92 -25.56
N ALA A 484 6.75 -39.19 -25.76
CA ALA A 484 5.83 -40.29 -25.48
C ALA A 484 5.48 -40.22 -23.99
N ARG A 485 4.18 -40.02 -23.70
CA ARG A 485 3.65 -40.01 -22.33
C ARG A 485 3.82 -41.35 -21.65
#